data_AF-A5DT46-F1
#
_entry.id   AF-A5DT46-F1
#
_cell.length_a   1.000
_cell.length_b   1.000
_cell.length_c   1.000
_cell.angle_alpha   90.00
_cell.angle_beta   90.00
_cell.angle_gamma   90.00
#
_symmetry.space_group_name_H-M   'P 1'
#
loop_
_entity.id
_entity.type
_entity.pdbx_description
1 polymer ?
#
loop_
_entity_poly.entity_id
_entity_poly.type
_entity_poly.pdbx_seq_one_letter_code
_entity_poly.pdbx_strand_id
1 'polypeptide(L)'
;MFKTRLFYKSFPRLFHRSTQLNASGPKKVLRSSIIPTPIGIITGVFAGTVFGYYLLDSRSLIHEKVLCPLIRTLTDAEQGHKLGIAFLKYGLYPRLLDDGINDQSDVLGVEVFGHKLKNPIGLAAGLDKDGEVIDPLFNCGFSYVEIGSITPESQPGNPKPRFFRLPRDDAVI
;
A
#
# COMPACT_ATOMS: atom_id res chain seq x y z
N MET A 1 -54.76 72.33 6.48
CA MET A 1 -56.21 72.18 6.68
C MET A 1 -56.47 70.90 7.45
N PHE A 2 -56.96 71.02 8.69
CA PHE A 2 -57.89 70.12 9.39
C PHE A 2 -57.71 68.58 9.36
N LYS A 3 -57.47 67.99 10.55
CA LYS A 3 -58.41 67.11 11.31
C LYS A 3 -57.61 66.26 12.31
N THR A 4 -57.65 66.54 13.62
CA THR A 4 -58.65 66.19 14.65
C THR A 4 -58.78 64.70 15.02
N ARG A 5 -58.50 64.48 16.32
CA ARG A 5 -59.26 63.72 17.33
C ARG A 5 -59.31 62.19 17.22
N LEU A 6 -58.69 61.47 18.17
CA LEU A 6 -59.10 61.19 19.57
C LEU A 6 -59.94 59.90 19.62
N PHE A 7 -59.40 58.86 20.25
CA PHE A 7 -60.23 57.89 20.97
C PHE A 7 -59.40 57.26 22.09
N TYR A 8 -59.88 57.46 23.31
CA TYR A 8 -59.39 56.83 24.53
C TYR A 8 -60.26 55.60 24.80
N LYS A 9 -59.66 54.45 25.13
CA LYS A 9 -60.34 53.38 25.86
C LYS A 9 -59.30 52.56 26.65
N SER A 10 -59.46 52.60 27.96
CA SER A 10 -58.70 51.84 28.96
C SER A 10 -59.31 50.44 29.12
N PHE A 11 -58.47 49.41 29.19
CA PHE A 11 -58.79 48.05 29.66
C PHE A 11 -57.58 47.49 30.45
N PRO A 12 -57.77 46.53 31.38
CA PRO A 12 -56.91 46.35 32.55
C PRO A 12 -55.78 45.31 32.42
N ARG A 13 -54.85 45.44 33.37
CA ARG A 13 -53.66 44.64 33.73
C ARG A 13 -53.52 43.22 33.17
N LEU A 14 -52.33 42.94 32.65
CA LEU A 14 -51.69 41.61 32.71
C LEU A 14 -50.18 41.80 32.95
N PHE A 15 -49.72 41.33 34.11
CA PHE A 15 -48.30 41.16 34.42
C PHE A 15 -47.67 40.26 33.36
N HIS A 16 -46.84 40.80 32.49
CA HIS A 16 -45.91 40.00 31.68
C HIS A 16 -44.56 39.97 32.37
N ARG A 17 -44.33 38.84 33.05
CA ARG A 17 -43.07 38.40 33.62
C ARG A 17 -41.98 38.50 32.55
N SER A 18 -40.94 39.25 32.84
CA SER A 18 -39.73 39.39 32.04
C SER A 18 -38.99 38.05 31.95
N THR A 19 -39.28 37.26 30.93
CA THR A 19 -38.40 36.18 30.49
C THR A 19 -37.24 36.79 29.72
N GLN A 20 -36.17 37.11 30.46
CA GLN A 20 -34.83 37.28 29.90
C GLN A 20 -34.46 36.01 29.13
N LEU A 21 -34.57 36.04 27.79
CA LEU A 21 -34.02 35.01 26.93
C LEU A 21 -32.50 35.16 26.92
N ASN A 22 -31.84 34.56 27.91
CA ASN A 22 -30.41 34.29 27.90
C ASN A 22 -30.14 33.23 26.81
N ALA A 23 -30.07 33.65 25.55
CA ALA A 23 -29.62 32.84 24.43
C ALA A 23 -28.09 32.86 24.35
N SER A 24 -27.41 32.37 25.38
CA SER A 24 -25.98 32.04 25.32
C SER A 24 -25.82 30.53 25.13
N GLY A 25 -26.18 30.05 23.94
CA GLY A 25 -25.71 28.74 23.50
C GLY A 25 -24.18 28.69 23.53
N PRO A 26 -23.56 27.51 23.75
CA PRO A 26 -22.11 27.41 23.80
C PRO A 26 -21.52 27.97 22.50
N LYS A 27 -20.75 29.06 22.60
CA LYS A 27 -20.07 29.65 21.45
C LYS A 27 -19.17 28.58 20.84
N LYS A 28 -19.47 28.16 19.61
CA LYS A 28 -18.66 27.20 18.87
C LYS A 28 -17.29 27.83 18.66
N VAL A 29 -16.29 27.41 19.43
CA VAL A 29 -14.93 27.94 19.35
C VAL A 29 -14.39 27.58 17.97
N LEU A 30 -14.23 28.60 17.12
CA LEU A 30 -13.61 28.44 15.81
C LEU A 30 -12.14 28.09 16.03
N ARG A 31 -11.80 26.79 15.98
CA ARG A 31 -10.41 26.36 15.90
C ARG A 31 -9.89 26.73 14.53
N SER A 32 -9.04 27.74 14.45
CA SER A 32 -8.28 28.06 13.24
C SER A 32 -7.23 26.98 13.04
N SER A 33 -7.56 25.96 12.24
CA SER A 33 -6.56 25.07 11.70
C SER A 33 -5.67 25.87 10.74
N ILE A 34 -4.35 25.80 10.93
CA ILE A 34 -3.34 26.50 10.11
C ILE A 34 -3.44 26.08 8.63
N ILE A 35 -3.96 24.88 8.38
CA ILE A 35 -4.23 24.35 7.04
C ILE A 35 -5.76 24.22 6.88
N PRO A 36 -6.38 24.82 5.85
CA PRO A 36 -7.78 24.62 5.60
C PRO A 36 -8.04 23.14 5.30
N THR A 37 -9.07 22.59 5.93
CA THR A 37 -9.41 21.15 5.88
C THR A 37 -9.43 20.54 4.47
N PRO A 38 -9.96 21.19 3.40
CA PRO A 38 -9.93 20.59 2.06
C PRO A 38 -8.50 20.42 1.51
N ILE A 39 -7.59 21.38 1.79
CA ILE A 39 -6.19 21.30 1.33
C ILE A 39 -5.47 20.17 2.06
N GLY A 40 -5.72 20.01 3.36
CA GLY A 40 -5.15 18.90 4.14
C GLY A 40 -5.58 17.53 3.60
N ILE A 41 -6.85 17.37 3.23
CA ILE A 41 -7.36 16.12 2.65
C ILE A 41 -6.71 15.84 1.29
N ILE A 42 -6.68 16.83 0.39
CA ILE A 42 -6.10 16.66 -0.95
C ILE A 42 -4.62 16.29 -0.85
N THR A 43 -3.87 16.99 0.01
CA THR A 43 -2.44 16.72 0.23
C THR A 43 -2.23 15.32 0.79
N GLY A 44 -3.06 14.90 1.76
CA GLY A 44 -3.00 13.57 2.33
C GLY A 44 -3.29 12.46 1.31
N VAL A 45 -4.32 12.64 0.47
CA VAL A 45 -4.63 11.68 -0.60
C VAL A 45 -3.50 11.62 -1.63
N PHE A 46 -3.01 12.76 -2.09
CA PHE A 46 -1.91 12.81 -3.05
C PHE A 46 -0.65 12.12 -2.51
N ALA A 47 -0.24 12.46 -1.29
CA ALA A 47 0.90 11.84 -0.63
C ALA A 47 0.69 10.33 -0.44
N GLY A 48 -0.50 9.91 -0.03
CA GLY A 48 -0.85 8.50 0.12
C GLY A 48 -0.77 7.72 -1.19
N THR A 49 -1.25 8.29 -2.29
CA THR A 49 -1.17 7.66 -3.62
C THR A 49 0.26 7.54 -4.11
N VAL A 50 1.05 8.61 -4.03
CA VAL A 50 2.48 8.59 -4.42
C VAL A 50 3.25 7.58 -3.57
N PHE A 51 3.00 7.56 -2.26
CA PHE A 51 3.62 6.61 -1.35
C PHE A 51 3.18 5.18 -1.65
N GLY A 52 1.90 4.94 -1.92
CA GLY A 52 1.38 3.64 -2.33
C GLY A 52 2.01 3.14 -3.63
N TYR A 53 2.17 4.02 -4.63
CA TYR A 53 2.89 3.70 -5.87
C TYR A 53 4.35 3.31 -5.57
N TYR A 54 5.04 4.09 -4.73
CA TYR A 54 6.42 3.79 -4.32
C TYR A 54 6.55 2.48 -3.52
N LEU A 55 5.56 2.11 -2.71
CA LEU A 55 5.55 0.83 -2.00
C LEU A 55 5.27 -0.37 -2.90
N LEU A 56 4.59 -0.16 -4.02
CA LEU A 56 4.22 -1.21 -4.95
C LEU A 56 5.21 -1.35 -6.10
N ASP A 57 6.14 -0.42 -6.30
CA ASP A 57 7.15 -0.50 -7.36
C ASP A 57 8.33 -1.42 -6.98
N SER A 58 8.66 -2.39 -7.84
CA SER A 58 9.74 -3.37 -7.62
C SER A 58 11.13 -2.75 -7.48
N ARG A 59 11.34 -1.55 -8.00
CA ARG A 59 12.61 -0.81 -7.92
C ARG A 59 12.76 0.00 -6.64
N SER A 60 11.74 -0.01 -5.78
CA SER A 60 11.73 0.81 -4.58
C SER A 60 12.76 0.33 -3.54
N LEU A 61 13.55 1.29 -3.04
CA LEU A 61 14.59 1.03 -2.03
C LEU A 61 14.02 0.51 -0.71
N ILE A 62 12.72 0.71 -0.46
CA ILE A 62 12.09 0.24 0.77
C ILE A 62 12.11 -1.29 0.89
N HIS A 63 12.02 -2.01 -0.24
CA HIS A 63 12.07 -3.45 -0.22
C HIS A 63 13.46 -3.95 0.20
N GLU A 64 14.50 -3.40 -0.41
CA GLU A 64 15.89 -3.80 -0.15
C GLU A 64 16.38 -3.33 1.22
N LYS A 65 16.08 -2.07 1.62
CA LYS A 65 16.66 -1.43 2.81
C LYS A 65 15.82 -1.57 4.07
N VAL A 66 14.53 -1.86 3.96
CA VAL A 66 13.63 -1.93 5.13
C VAL A 66 12.95 -3.28 5.21
N LEU A 67 12.16 -3.67 4.20
CA LEU A 67 11.31 -4.86 4.26
C LEU A 67 12.13 -6.15 4.37
N CYS A 68 13.08 -6.38 3.45
CA CYS A 68 13.89 -7.58 3.45
C CYS A 68 14.76 -7.71 4.73
N PRO A 69 15.47 -6.67 5.20
CA PRO A 69 16.19 -6.73 6.47
C PRO A 69 15.29 -7.03 7.66
N LEU A 70 14.09 -6.43 7.71
CA LEU A 70 13.11 -6.69 8.77
C LEU A 70 12.63 -8.14 8.76
N ILE A 71 12.30 -8.71 7.60
CA ILE A 71 11.90 -10.13 7.50
C ILE A 71 13.07 -11.02 7.95
N ARG A 72 14.30 -10.71 7.52
CA ARG A 72 15.50 -11.49 7.86
C ARG A 72 15.83 -11.45 9.35
N THR A 73 15.53 -10.36 10.06
CA THR A 73 15.79 -10.25 11.51
C THR A 73 14.70 -10.92 12.35
N LEU A 74 13.45 -10.94 11.85
CA LEU A 74 12.30 -11.50 12.57
C LEU A 74 12.07 -12.99 12.31
N THR A 75 12.64 -13.58 11.24
CA THR A 75 12.34 -14.96 10.81
C THR A 75 13.58 -15.76 10.46
N ASP A 76 13.51 -17.09 10.62
CA ASP A 76 14.55 -17.98 10.08
C ASP A 76 14.56 -18.02 8.54
N ALA A 77 15.54 -18.73 7.98
CA ALA A 77 15.72 -18.85 6.54
C ALA A 77 14.49 -19.41 5.80
N GLU A 78 14.00 -20.56 6.25
CA GLU A 78 12.86 -21.27 5.67
C GLU A 78 11.54 -20.57 5.99
N GLN A 79 11.35 -20.07 7.21
CA GLN A 79 10.15 -19.30 7.57
C GLN A 79 10.02 -18.02 6.74
N GLY A 80 11.11 -17.25 6.61
CA GLY A 80 11.08 -16.02 5.80
C GLY A 80 10.84 -16.31 4.31
N HIS A 81 11.34 -17.44 3.79
CA HIS A 81 11.02 -17.87 2.43
C HIS A 81 9.54 -18.19 2.25
N LYS A 82 8.95 -19.00 3.17
CA LYS A 82 7.51 -19.29 3.15
C LYS A 82 6.66 -18.04 3.28
N LEU A 83 7.08 -17.09 4.12
CA LEU A 83 6.41 -15.80 4.26
C LEU A 83 6.46 -15.00 2.95
N GLY A 84 7.60 -15.00 2.25
CA GLY A 84 7.73 -14.38 0.93
C GLY A 84 6.79 -14.99 -0.11
N ILE A 85 6.72 -16.33 -0.18
CA ILE A 85 5.77 -17.03 -1.05
C ILE A 85 4.32 -16.70 -0.67
N ALA A 86 4.00 -16.65 0.62
CA ALA A 86 2.67 -16.24 1.07
C ALA A 86 2.33 -14.81 0.64
N PHE A 87 3.26 -13.86 0.78
CA PHE A 87 3.06 -12.48 0.31
C PHE A 87 2.81 -12.41 -1.19
N LEU A 88 3.57 -13.16 -1.99
CA LEU A 88 3.33 -13.27 -3.44
C LEU A 88 1.93 -13.84 -3.73
N LYS A 89 1.57 -14.94 -3.07
CA LYS A 89 0.28 -15.63 -3.23
C LYS A 89 -0.92 -14.75 -2.87
N TYR A 90 -0.79 -13.91 -1.84
CA TYR A 90 -1.85 -13.00 -1.40
C TYR A 90 -1.84 -11.62 -2.09
N GLY A 91 -0.98 -11.39 -3.09
CA GLY A 91 -0.95 -10.12 -3.82
C GLY A 91 -0.14 -9.00 -3.15
N LEU A 92 0.53 -9.29 -2.03
CA LEU A 92 1.33 -8.36 -1.22
C LEU A 92 2.80 -8.34 -1.65
N TYR A 93 3.03 -8.12 -2.93
CA TYR A 93 4.36 -8.11 -3.53
C TYR A 93 4.56 -6.88 -4.41
N PRO A 94 5.81 -6.43 -4.59
CA PRO A 94 6.07 -5.32 -5.46
C PRO A 94 5.99 -5.75 -6.93
N ARG A 95 5.47 -4.87 -7.77
CA ARG A 95 5.22 -5.07 -9.19
C ARG A 95 6.05 -4.09 -9.99
N LEU A 96 6.43 -4.47 -11.20
CA LEU A 96 6.98 -3.53 -12.17
C LEU A 96 5.82 -2.72 -12.77
N LEU A 97 5.52 -1.57 -12.16
CA LEU A 97 4.28 -0.81 -12.46
C LEU A 97 4.26 -0.10 -13.82
N ASP A 98 5.42 0.03 -14.47
CA ASP A 98 5.60 0.66 -15.79
C ASP A 98 5.92 -0.35 -16.90
N ASP A 99 5.70 -1.65 -16.67
CA ASP A 99 5.86 -2.67 -17.70
C ASP A 99 4.98 -2.30 -18.92
N GLY A 100 5.62 -2.15 -20.08
CA GLY A 100 4.98 -1.70 -21.32
C GLY A 100 5.00 -0.18 -21.58
N ILE A 101 5.16 0.68 -20.57
CA ILE A 101 5.36 2.14 -20.79
C ILE A 101 6.83 2.42 -21.11
N ASN A 102 7.73 1.79 -20.36
CA ASN A 102 9.17 1.87 -20.54
C ASN A 102 9.72 0.51 -21.00
N ASP A 103 9.13 -0.02 -22.06
CA ASP A 103 9.57 -1.30 -22.61
C ASP A 103 10.97 -1.15 -23.23
N GLN A 104 11.94 -1.86 -22.66
CA GLN A 104 13.32 -1.91 -23.14
C GLN A 104 13.61 -3.18 -23.93
N SER A 105 12.57 -3.91 -24.36
CA SER A 105 12.72 -5.14 -25.14
C SER A 105 13.49 -4.95 -26.45
N ASP A 106 13.48 -3.75 -27.05
CA ASP A 106 14.31 -3.45 -28.23
C ASP A 106 15.82 -3.43 -27.94
N VAL A 107 16.21 -3.14 -26.68
CA VAL A 107 17.61 -3.01 -26.27
C VAL A 107 18.09 -4.25 -25.50
N LEU A 108 17.25 -4.78 -24.61
CA LEU A 108 17.55 -5.91 -23.72
C LEU A 108 16.94 -7.23 -24.18
N GLY A 109 16.07 -7.21 -25.19
CA GLY A 109 15.38 -8.41 -25.65
C GLY A 109 16.34 -9.44 -26.22
N VAL A 110 16.08 -10.70 -25.92
CA VAL A 110 16.91 -11.83 -26.37
C VAL A 110 16.02 -12.97 -26.86
N GLU A 111 16.54 -13.79 -27.77
CA GLU A 111 15.86 -15.00 -28.23
C GLU A 111 16.56 -16.23 -27.63
N VAL A 112 15.78 -17.08 -26.96
CA VAL A 112 16.25 -18.31 -26.32
C VAL A 112 15.30 -19.44 -26.69
N PHE A 113 15.81 -20.52 -27.26
CA PHE A 113 15.01 -21.67 -27.74
C PHE A 113 13.84 -21.29 -28.67
N GLY A 114 13.98 -20.24 -29.48
CA GLY A 114 12.91 -19.73 -30.36
C GLY A 114 11.86 -18.87 -29.66
N HIS A 115 12.04 -18.56 -28.37
CA HIS A 115 11.18 -17.67 -27.60
C HIS A 115 11.84 -16.30 -27.42
N LYS A 116 11.08 -15.23 -27.65
CA LYS A 116 11.50 -13.86 -27.38
C LYS A 116 11.26 -13.51 -25.92
N LEU A 117 12.32 -13.14 -25.21
CA LEU A 117 12.29 -12.65 -23.83
C LEU A 117 12.45 -11.13 -23.83
N LYS A 118 11.70 -10.42 -22.96
CA LYS A 118 11.78 -8.96 -22.85
C LYS A 118 13.15 -8.48 -22.34
N ASN A 119 13.78 -9.28 -21.48
CA ASN A 119 15.11 -9.03 -20.92
C ASN A 119 15.77 -10.39 -20.59
N PRO A 120 17.10 -10.45 -20.37
CA PRO A 120 17.80 -11.71 -20.12
C PRO A 120 17.71 -12.17 -18.65
N ILE A 121 16.97 -11.46 -17.80
CA ILE A 121 16.89 -11.73 -16.36
C ILE A 121 15.73 -12.69 -16.09
N GLY A 122 16.03 -13.80 -15.44
CA GLY A 122 15.03 -14.74 -14.96
C GLY A 122 15.32 -15.21 -13.56
N LEU A 123 14.37 -15.97 -13.03
CA LEU A 123 14.41 -16.51 -11.69
C LEU A 123 14.77 -17.99 -11.73
N ALA A 124 15.80 -18.37 -10.99
CA ALA A 124 16.29 -19.74 -10.89
C ALA A 124 15.32 -20.66 -10.11
N ALA A 125 15.45 -21.96 -10.35
CA ALA A 125 14.75 -23.00 -9.60
C ALA A 125 15.01 -22.92 -8.10
N GLY A 126 14.10 -23.53 -7.33
CA GLY A 126 14.18 -23.66 -5.89
C GLY A 126 13.43 -22.58 -5.12
N LEU A 127 13.07 -21.45 -5.78
CA LEU A 127 12.19 -20.45 -5.17
C LEU A 127 10.73 -20.92 -5.14
N ASP A 128 10.12 -21.15 -6.31
CA ASP A 128 8.74 -21.64 -6.42
C ASP A 128 8.74 -23.11 -6.82
N LYS A 129 8.87 -23.98 -5.82
CA LYS A 129 9.01 -25.42 -6.04
C LYS A 129 7.73 -26.06 -6.57
N ASP A 130 6.59 -25.54 -6.14
CA ASP A 130 5.28 -26.12 -6.37
C ASP A 130 4.47 -25.33 -7.42
N GLY A 131 5.04 -24.26 -7.99
CA GLY A 131 4.40 -23.42 -9.01
C GLY A 131 3.25 -22.57 -8.48
N GLU A 132 3.28 -22.16 -7.22
CA GLU A 132 2.18 -21.46 -6.56
C GLU A 132 2.10 -19.96 -6.92
N VAL A 133 3.19 -19.37 -7.41
CA VAL A 133 3.34 -17.91 -7.52
C VAL A 133 3.97 -17.46 -8.83
N ILE A 134 3.76 -18.22 -9.91
CA ILE A 134 4.29 -17.96 -11.26
C ILE A 134 3.95 -16.55 -11.75
N ASP A 135 2.66 -16.17 -11.80
CA ASP A 135 2.24 -14.85 -12.30
C ASP A 135 2.78 -13.69 -11.43
N PRO A 136 2.71 -13.75 -10.08
CA PRO A 136 3.39 -12.78 -9.22
C PRO A 136 4.88 -12.58 -9.53
N LEU A 137 5.60 -13.66 -9.83
CA LEU A 137 7.02 -13.58 -10.16
C LEU A 137 7.26 -12.87 -11.49
N PHE A 138 6.46 -13.16 -12.53
CA PHE A 138 6.53 -12.40 -13.79
C PHE A 138 6.21 -10.90 -13.57
N ASN A 139 5.21 -10.60 -12.75
CA ASN A 139 4.82 -9.22 -12.43
C ASN A 139 5.92 -8.44 -11.68
N CYS A 140 6.91 -9.11 -11.06
CA CYS A 140 8.07 -8.46 -10.48
C CYS A 140 9.08 -7.95 -11.54
N GLY A 141 8.99 -8.43 -12.80
CA GLY A 141 9.83 -8.01 -13.92
C GLY A 141 10.75 -9.10 -14.52
N PHE A 142 10.66 -10.34 -14.03
CA PHE A 142 11.42 -11.47 -14.60
C PHE A 142 10.85 -11.86 -15.98
N SER A 143 11.73 -12.18 -16.94
CA SER A 143 11.29 -12.63 -18.27
C SER A 143 11.09 -14.14 -18.38
N TYR A 144 11.65 -14.91 -17.45
CA TYR A 144 11.39 -16.34 -17.29
C TYR A 144 11.50 -16.75 -15.82
N VAL A 145 10.79 -17.81 -15.46
CA VAL A 145 10.76 -18.38 -14.10
C VAL A 145 10.96 -19.88 -14.23
N GLU A 146 11.97 -20.41 -13.56
CA GLU A 146 12.22 -21.84 -13.47
C GLU A 146 11.55 -22.40 -12.20
N ILE A 147 10.47 -23.18 -12.37
CA ILE A 147 9.77 -23.83 -11.26
C ILE A 147 10.48 -25.10 -10.80
N GLY A 148 10.19 -25.53 -9.58
CA GLY A 148 10.73 -26.77 -9.02
C GLY A 148 11.96 -26.56 -8.14
N SER A 149 12.83 -27.56 -7.97
CA SER A 149 12.79 -28.87 -8.62
C SER A 149 11.63 -29.75 -8.13
N ILE A 150 10.95 -30.38 -9.07
CA ILE A 150 9.87 -31.34 -8.80
C ILE A 150 10.41 -32.78 -8.84
N THR A 151 9.87 -33.63 -7.98
CA THR A 151 10.10 -35.09 -8.02
C THR A 151 8.81 -35.81 -8.40
N PRO A 152 8.87 -37.00 -9.04
CA PRO A 152 7.65 -37.73 -9.41
C PRO A 152 6.71 -38.00 -8.24
N GLU A 153 7.28 -38.30 -7.06
CA GLU A 153 6.55 -38.49 -5.80
C GLU A 153 6.85 -37.35 -4.84
N SER A 154 5.89 -37.03 -3.95
CA SER A 154 6.08 -36.01 -2.92
C SER A 154 7.17 -36.42 -1.93
N GLN A 155 8.07 -35.49 -1.60
CA GLN A 155 9.19 -35.73 -0.68
C GLN A 155 9.16 -34.72 0.48
N PRO A 156 9.29 -35.15 1.75
CA PRO A 156 9.37 -34.23 2.89
C PRO A 156 10.69 -33.42 2.92
N GLY A 157 11.71 -33.90 2.18
CA GLY A 157 13.07 -33.37 2.17
C GLY A 157 13.85 -33.67 3.45
N ASN A 158 15.05 -33.10 3.58
CA ASN A 158 15.95 -33.34 4.71
C ASN A 158 15.39 -32.86 6.06
N PRO A 159 15.81 -33.43 7.20
CA PRO A 159 15.45 -32.90 8.53
C PRO A 159 15.85 -31.42 8.69
N LYS A 160 15.09 -30.68 9.50
CA LYS A 160 15.33 -29.25 9.77
C LYS A 160 16.27 -29.05 10.98
N PRO A 161 17.03 -27.95 11.04
CA PRO A 161 17.17 -26.87 10.05
C PRO A 161 18.08 -27.24 8.88
N ARG A 162 17.74 -26.77 7.67
CA ARG A 162 18.38 -27.18 6.40
C ARG A 162 18.58 -26.05 5.38
N PHE A 163 18.35 -24.83 5.82
CA PHE A 163 18.50 -23.61 5.03
C PHE A 163 19.01 -22.56 6.00
N PHE A 164 20.14 -21.96 5.67
CA PHE A 164 20.83 -20.97 6.46
C PHE A 164 21.18 -19.78 5.57
N ARG A 165 21.09 -18.57 6.14
CA ARG A 165 21.54 -17.34 5.49
C ARG A 165 22.88 -16.93 6.08
N LEU A 166 23.78 -16.41 5.25
CA LEU A 166 25.10 -15.91 5.61
C LEU A 166 25.18 -14.43 5.23
N PRO A 167 24.63 -13.50 6.04
CA PRO A 167 24.45 -12.11 5.63
C PRO A 167 25.74 -11.31 5.43
N ARG A 168 26.85 -11.76 6.00
CA ARG A 168 28.17 -11.12 5.81
C ARG A 168 28.77 -11.43 4.44
N ASP A 169 28.33 -12.53 3.84
CA ASP A 169 28.86 -13.08 2.60
C ASP A 169 27.84 -12.97 1.45
N ASP A 170 26.69 -12.33 1.69
CA ASP A 170 25.53 -12.30 0.80
C ASP A 170 25.15 -13.69 0.25
N ALA A 171 25.25 -14.71 1.11
CA ALA A 171 25.15 -16.11 0.72
C ALA A 171 24.05 -16.89 1.45
N VAL A 172 23.76 -18.09 0.92
CA VAL A 172 22.77 -19.06 1.40
C VAL A 172 23.37 -20.47 1.29
N ILE A 173 23.10 -21.32 2.29
CA ILE A 173 23.48 -22.75 2.30
C ILE A 173 22.37 -23.64 2.86
#